data_AF-A0A2R7L7R5-F1
#
_entry.id   AF-A0A2R7L7R5-F1
#
_cell.length_a   1.000
_cell.length_b   1.000
_cell.length_c   1.000
_cell.angle_alpha   90.00
_cell.angle_beta   90.00
_cell.angle_gamma   90.00
#
_symmetry.space_group_name_H-M   'P 1'
#
loop_
_entity.id
_entity.type
_entity.pdbx_description
1 polymer ?
#
loop_
_entity_poly.entity_id
_entity_poly.type
_entity_poly.pdbx_seq_one_letter_code
_entity_poly.pdbx_strand_id
1 'polypeptide(L)'
;MRKLLKARPGLAAKAAITAALVATIDQLFYGHEPGLNLGLLGWVLSATALAAFPALRRDRRGLIAIAIAACMAMLLLERPTVSVTVFLFVALGMATLSPRAPGDYDAWRWAQRLVVGAARGLLRPFADLRRLYVQRLGRRSSRPSWTKLSTLILPVVGGMAFLALFTAANPIIEARLSALRFPRPDLARGVFWLATAGMLWGFLRPRGPRSAFSPPDGRGDLQLFGVTPASLTLSLGVFNALFALQNGLDVAFLWSGAPLPAGVTLAEYAHRGAYLLIATAILAGAFVLFALRPGSIATNRPMVRRMVVLFVAQNLLLVASSALRTVDYVEAYGLTRLRISALAWMGLVAVGLILICVRLLRDKSSSWLINTNVVAAALVLLGTSVIDLGAVAADWNTRNAREIGGQGPPLDLGYLASLGGSALVPLTTLENRLPSTPQRAAITATRLRLTADLHRKQTDWRTWSWRDKRRLNDAQALASRLRLPVQAPVPLTGASQPGT
;
A
#
# COMPACT_ATOMS: atom_id res chain seq x y z
N MET A 1 24.70 37.92 -14.82
CA MET A 1 24.42 36.51 -14.44
C MET A 1 23.24 36.28 -13.46
N ARG A 2 22.48 37.30 -13.00
CA ARG A 2 21.32 37.13 -12.07
C ARG A 2 19.92 37.05 -12.75
N LYS A 3 19.80 37.26 -14.07
CA LYS A 3 18.50 37.24 -14.79
C LYS A 3 18.13 35.89 -15.43
N LEU A 4 19.06 34.93 -15.55
CA LEU A 4 18.78 33.62 -16.17
C LEU A 4 18.11 32.58 -15.25
N LEU A 5 18.03 32.84 -13.94
CA LEU A 5 17.45 31.92 -12.94
C LEU A 5 15.97 32.18 -12.59
N LYS A 6 15.27 33.03 -13.35
CA LYS A 6 13.85 33.38 -13.11
C LYS A 6 12.90 33.01 -14.24
N ALA A 7 13.32 32.23 -15.22
CA ALA A 7 12.42 31.67 -16.22
C ALA A 7 11.61 30.51 -15.61
N ARG A 8 10.32 30.71 -15.35
CA ARG A 8 9.41 29.58 -15.12
C ARG A 8 9.49 28.70 -16.38
N PRO A 9 9.67 27.37 -16.28
CA PRO A 9 9.73 26.53 -17.47
C PRO A 9 8.45 26.73 -18.28
N GLY A 10 8.62 27.15 -19.54
CA GLY A 10 7.53 27.38 -20.47
C GLY A 10 6.71 26.09 -20.70
N LEU A 11 5.54 26.23 -21.32
CA LEU A 11 4.66 25.08 -21.59
C LEU A 11 5.39 23.99 -22.40
N ALA A 12 6.25 24.39 -23.35
CA ALA A 12 7.09 23.49 -24.14
C ALA A 12 8.14 22.74 -23.30
N ALA A 13 8.84 23.41 -22.38
CA ALA A 13 9.82 22.75 -21.51
C ALA A 13 9.16 21.69 -20.62
N LYS A 14 7.95 21.96 -20.11
CA LYS A 14 7.19 20.96 -19.33
C LYS A 14 6.75 19.78 -20.19
N ALA A 15 6.36 20.00 -21.45
CA ALA A 15 6.03 18.93 -22.39
C ALA A 15 7.25 18.07 -22.73
N ALA A 16 8.41 18.67 -22.94
CA ALA A 16 9.66 17.93 -23.13
C ALA A 16 10.00 17.08 -21.89
N ILE A 17 9.89 17.63 -20.67
CA ILE A 17 10.09 16.86 -19.43
C ILE A 17 9.10 15.72 -19.31
N THR A 18 7.81 15.94 -19.61
CA THR A 18 6.80 14.86 -19.59
C THR A 18 7.15 13.76 -20.59
N ALA A 19 7.50 14.11 -21.84
CA ALA A 19 7.86 13.11 -22.85
C ALA A 19 9.11 12.30 -22.43
N ALA A 20 10.14 12.97 -21.90
CA ALA A 20 11.32 12.31 -21.39
C ALA A 20 10.98 11.33 -20.25
N LEU A 21 10.18 11.76 -19.27
CA LEU A 21 9.76 10.91 -18.16
C LEU A 21 8.87 9.73 -18.60
N VAL A 22 7.99 9.92 -19.60
CA VAL A 22 7.20 8.81 -20.16
C VAL A 22 8.13 7.78 -20.79
N ALA A 23 9.13 8.21 -21.57
CA ALA A 23 10.12 7.29 -22.14
C ALA A 23 10.94 6.58 -21.05
N THR A 24 11.34 7.27 -19.99
CA THR A 24 12.03 6.65 -18.84
C THR A 24 11.13 5.62 -18.14
N ILE A 25 9.88 5.96 -17.87
CA ILE A 25 8.93 5.05 -17.19
C ILE A 25 8.61 3.83 -18.08
N ASP A 26 8.48 4.01 -19.38
CA ASP A 26 8.33 2.92 -20.33
C ASP A 26 9.50 1.92 -20.26
N GLN A 27 10.74 2.42 -20.31
CA GLN A 27 11.93 1.56 -20.20
C GLN A 27 12.07 0.87 -18.83
N LEU A 28 11.53 1.47 -17.77
CA LEU A 28 11.64 0.95 -16.40
C LEU A 28 10.55 -0.07 -16.06
N PHE A 29 9.34 0.08 -16.58
CA PHE A 29 8.15 -0.67 -16.11
C PHE A 29 7.45 -1.48 -17.20
N TYR A 30 7.55 -1.11 -18.47
CA TYR A 30 6.78 -1.80 -19.50
C TYR A 30 7.29 -3.23 -19.65
N GLY A 31 6.47 -4.23 -19.29
CA GLY A 31 6.82 -5.65 -19.32
C GLY A 31 7.73 -6.15 -18.19
N HIS A 32 7.95 -5.35 -17.14
CA HIS A 32 8.85 -5.71 -16.04
C HIS A 32 8.15 -5.66 -14.69
N GLU A 33 8.50 -6.60 -13.79
CA GLU A 33 8.00 -6.58 -12.41
C GLU A 33 8.60 -5.41 -11.58
N PRO A 34 7.95 -5.02 -10.48
CA PRO A 34 8.50 -4.00 -9.60
C PRO A 34 9.72 -4.51 -8.81
N GLY A 35 10.80 -3.73 -8.86
CA GLY A 35 12.06 -3.95 -8.14
C GLY A 35 12.77 -2.61 -7.92
N LEU A 36 14.06 -2.58 -8.21
CA LEU A 36 14.91 -1.39 -8.17
C LEU A 36 14.35 -0.24 -9.05
N ASN A 37 13.64 -0.57 -10.13
CA ASN A 37 12.96 0.40 -11.00
C ASN A 37 12.02 1.37 -10.24
N LEU A 38 11.27 0.92 -9.22
CA LEU A 38 10.40 1.76 -8.40
C LEU A 38 11.18 2.76 -7.55
N GLY A 39 12.26 2.32 -6.92
CA GLY A 39 13.10 3.19 -6.11
C GLY A 39 13.80 4.26 -6.96
N LEU A 40 14.32 3.87 -8.13
CA LEU A 40 14.91 4.80 -9.09
C LEU A 40 13.90 5.83 -9.59
N LEU A 41 12.67 5.40 -9.91
CA LEU A 41 11.60 6.33 -10.30
C LEU A 41 11.34 7.36 -9.20
N GLY A 42 11.30 6.93 -7.92
CA GLY A 42 11.13 7.84 -6.79
C GLY A 42 12.21 8.92 -6.71
N TRP A 43 13.47 8.54 -6.95
CA TRP A 43 14.59 9.49 -7.03
C TRP A 43 14.47 10.44 -8.23
N VAL A 44 14.15 9.92 -9.42
CA VAL A 44 13.96 10.72 -10.64
C VAL A 44 12.83 11.74 -10.46
N LEU A 45 11.70 11.33 -9.89
CA LEU A 45 10.56 12.23 -9.62
C LEU A 45 10.90 13.30 -8.59
N SER A 46 11.63 12.94 -7.53
CA SER A 46 12.08 13.89 -6.49
C SER A 46 13.04 14.93 -7.06
N ALA A 47 14.02 14.51 -7.85
CA ALA A 47 14.95 15.39 -8.55
C ALA A 47 14.21 16.29 -9.56
N THR A 48 13.25 15.73 -10.30
CA THR A 48 12.40 16.49 -11.23
C THR A 48 11.58 17.54 -10.49
N ALA A 49 11.02 17.25 -9.32
CA ALA A 49 10.29 18.24 -8.53
C ALA A 49 11.19 19.43 -8.14
N LEU A 50 12.41 19.16 -7.67
CA LEU A 50 13.38 20.20 -7.32
C LEU A 50 13.83 21.04 -8.53
N ALA A 51 13.92 20.43 -9.71
CA ALA A 51 14.27 21.11 -10.97
C ALA A 51 13.09 21.94 -11.53
N ALA A 52 11.89 21.36 -11.59
CA ALA A 52 10.72 21.96 -12.23
C ALA A 52 10.03 23.04 -11.38
N PHE A 53 10.26 23.06 -10.06
CA PHE A 53 9.64 24.00 -9.13
C PHE A 53 10.68 24.83 -8.35
N PRO A 54 11.20 25.95 -8.88
CA PRO A 54 12.16 26.79 -8.17
C PRO A 54 11.64 27.33 -6.82
N ALA A 55 10.32 27.50 -6.69
CA ALA A 55 9.69 27.91 -5.43
C ALA A 55 9.85 26.86 -4.31
N LEU A 56 9.93 25.57 -4.67
CA LEU A 56 10.13 24.46 -3.73
C LEU A 56 11.46 24.59 -2.98
N ARG A 57 12.50 25.10 -3.64
CA ARG A 57 13.84 25.27 -3.05
C ARG A 57 13.88 26.31 -1.93
N ARG A 58 12.86 27.17 -1.83
CA ARG A 58 12.74 28.20 -0.79
C ARG A 58 11.74 27.83 0.30
N ASP A 59 10.93 26.79 0.08
CA ASP A 59 9.94 26.34 1.05
C ASP A 59 10.50 25.20 1.89
N ARG A 60 10.81 25.47 3.17
CA ARG A 60 11.32 24.47 4.12
C ARG A 60 10.40 23.24 4.19
N ARG A 61 9.09 23.44 4.12
CA ARG A 61 8.09 22.38 4.25
C ARG A 61 8.12 21.45 3.06
N GLY A 62 8.16 22.02 1.86
CA GLY A 62 8.30 21.27 0.63
C GLY A 62 9.64 20.53 0.54
N LEU A 63 10.73 21.11 1.09
CA LEU A 63 12.02 20.41 1.22
C LEU A 63 11.95 19.21 2.17
N ILE A 64 11.28 19.33 3.32
CA ILE A 64 11.03 18.20 4.23
C ILE A 64 10.24 17.11 3.51
N ALA A 65 9.19 17.47 2.76
CA ALA A 65 8.40 16.51 2.01
C ALA A 65 9.21 15.81 0.89
N ILE A 66 10.15 16.53 0.24
CA ILE A 66 11.11 15.92 -0.71
C ILE A 66 12.08 14.98 0.01
N ALA A 67 12.58 15.34 1.20
CA ALA A 67 13.44 14.46 1.97
C ALA A 67 12.72 13.17 2.38
N ILE A 68 11.45 13.27 2.77
CA ILE A 68 10.59 12.10 3.03
C ILE A 68 10.42 11.27 1.74
N ALA A 69 10.12 11.90 0.60
CA ALA A 69 10.01 11.21 -0.69
C ALA A 69 11.30 10.47 -1.06
N ALA A 70 12.46 11.09 -0.87
CA ALA A 70 13.76 10.47 -1.10
C ALA A 70 14.02 9.28 -0.15
N CYS A 71 13.63 9.40 1.12
CA CYS A 71 13.70 8.29 2.08
C CYS A 71 12.78 7.12 1.67
N MET A 72 11.55 7.41 1.21
CA MET A 72 10.65 6.38 0.67
C MET A 72 11.22 5.74 -0.60
N ALA A 73 11.85 6.51 -1.48
CA ALA A 73 12.53 5.99 -2.67
C ALA A 73 13.68 5.04 -2.29
N MET A 74 14.46 5.38 -1.25
CA MET A 74 15.49 4.49 -0.70
C MET A 74 14.91 3.20 -0.14
N LEU A 75 13.79 3.28 0.59
CA LEU A 75 13.11 2.09 1.12
C LEU A 75 12.54 1.20 0.01
N LEU A 76 12.12 1.77 -1.13
CA LEU A 76 11.71 1.01 -2.32
C LEU A 76 12.86 0.29 -3.02
N LEU A 77 14.09 0.84 -2.98
CA LEU A 77 15.28 0.12 -3.47
C LEU A 77 15.57 -1.12 -2.61
N GLU A 78 15.34 -1.00 -1.31
CA GLU A 78 15.50 -2.08 -0.35
C GLU A 78 14.42 -3.17 -0.54
N ARG A 79 13.14 -2.76 -0.59
CA ARG A 79 12.00 -3.66 -0.84
C ARG A 79 10.84 -2.92 -1.52
N PRO A 80 10.44 -3.29 -2.75
CA PRO A 80 9.28 -2.70 -3.40
C PRO A 80 8.00 -3.10 -2.67
N THR A 81 7.24 -2.11 -2.17
CA THR A 81 5.96 -2.33 -1.49
C THR A 81 4.96 -1.24 -1.83
N VAL A 82 3.68 -1.63 -1.95
CA VAL A 82 2.58 -0.71 -2.31
C VAL A 82 2.46 0.44 -1.30
N SER A 83 2.56 0.14 0.00
CA SER A 83 2.47 1.15 1.07
C SER A 83 3.51 2.25 0.92
N VAL A 84 4.78 1.89 0.69
CA VAL A 84 5.87 2.87 0.52
C VAL A 84 5.70 3.65 -0.78
N THR A 85 5.21 3.02 -1.85
CA THR A 85 4.86 3.73 -3.09
C THR A 85 3.78 4.77 -2.85
N VAL A 86 2.74 4.46 -2.06
CA VAL A 86 1.70 5.44 -1.68
C VAL A 86 2.32 6.58 -0.88
N PHE A 87 3.15 6.30 0.13
CA PHE A 87 3.83 7.34 0.91
C PHE A 87 4.74 8.23 0.06
N LEU A 88 5.46 7.66 -0.91
CA LEU A 88 6.26 8.40 -1.88
C LEU A 88 5.39 9.40 -2.65
N PHE A 89 4.27 8.96 -3.22
CA PHE A 89 3.39 9.85 -3.98
C PHE A 89 2.68 10.89 -3.11
N VAL A 90 2.31 10.54 -1.87
CA VAL A 90 1.78 11.50 -0.89
C VAL A 90 2.83 12.58 -0.59
N ALA A 91 4.07 12.18 -0.31
CA ALA A 91 5.17 13.11 -0.03
C ALA A 91 5.49 14.01 -1.23
N LEU A 92 5.52 13.47 -2.45
CA LEU A 92 5.68 14.22 -3.69
C LEU A 92 4.51 15.19 -3.94
N GLY A 93 3.27 14.76 -3.68
CA GLY A 93 2.09 15.61 -3.74
C GLY A 93 2.16 16.76 -2.75
N MET A 94 2.57 16.48 -1.51
CA MET A 94 2.80 17.49 -0.49
C MET A 94 3.88 18.48 -0.91
N ALA A 95 5.03 18.00 -1.37
CA ALA A 95 6.14 18.84 -1.82
C ALA A 95 5.73 19.80 -2.95
N THR A 96 5.04 19.30 -3.97
CA THR A 96 4.66 20.11 -5.14
C THR A 96 3.54 21.11 -4.86
N LEU A 97 2.68 20.83 -3.88
CA LEU A 97 1.58 21.73 -3.45
C LEU A 97 1.99 22.70 -2.34
N SER A 98 2.97 22.37 -1.50
CA SER A 98 3.36 23.14 -0.32
C SER A 98 3.67 24.62 -0.59
N PRO A 99 4.42 25.00 -1.64
CA PRO A 99 4.72 26.41 -1.91
C PRO A 99 3.49 27.29 -2.24
N ARG A 100 2.33 26.67 -2.47
CA ARG A 100 1.04 27.35 -2.75
C ARG A 100 0.00 27.13 -1.66
N ALA A 101 0.31 26.28 -0.68
CA ALA A 101 -0.62 25.96 0.38
C ALA A 101 -0.65 27.11 1.41
N PRO A 102 -1.82 27.42 1.97
CA PRO A 102 -1.93 28.27 3.16
C PRO A 102 -1.08 27.74 4.32
N GLY A 103 -0.83 28.60 5.31
CA GLY A 103 -0.05 28.30 6.51
C GLY A 103 -0.55 27.14 7.39
N ASP A 104 -1.69 26.54 7.10
CA ASP A 104 -2.37 25.57 7.96
C ASP A 104 -1.99 24.11 7.63
N TYR A 105 -1.71 23.33 8.69
CA TYR A 105 -1.05 22.03 8.60
C TYR A 105 -1.88 20.82 9.00
N ASP A 106 -3.19 20.97 9.09
CA ASP A 106 -4.03 19.85 9.46
C ASP A 106 -4.03 18.76 8.37
N ALA A 107 -3.86 17.51 8.78
CA ALA A 107 -3.86 16.34 7.90
C ALA A 107 -5.17 16.26 7.11
N TRP A 108 -6.30 16.71 7.68
CA TRP A 108 -7.58 16.82 6.98
C TRP A 108 -7.53 17.75 5.76
N ARG A 109 -6.95 18.95 5.92
CA ARG A 109 -6.82 19.92 4.83
C ARG A 109 -5.84 19.40 3.78
N TRP A 110 -4.76 18.73 4.21
CA TRP A 110 -3.82 18.09 3.31
C TRP A 110 -4.43 16.93 2.51
N ALA A 111 -5.23 16.08 3.14
CA ALA A 111 -5.97 15.02 2.46
C ALA A 111 -6.85 15.58 1.34
N GLN A 112 -7.64 16.63 1.62
CA GLN A 112 -8.43 17.30 0.59
C GLN A 112 -7.57 17.87 -0.54
N ARG A 113 -6.45 18.53 -0.21
CA ARG A 113 -5.54 19.11 -1.20
C ARG A 113 -4.92 18.05 -2.11
N LEU A 114 -4.55 16.91 -1.55
CA LEU A 114 -3.98 15.78 -2.29
C LEU A 114 -5.04 15.12 -3.19
N VAL A 115 -6.22 14.82 -2.67
CA VAL A 115 -7.32 14.19 -3.43
C VAL A 115 -7.78 15.10 -4.58
N VAL A 116 -8.10 16.36 -4.28
CA VAL A 116 -8.52 17.34 -5.29
C VAL A 116 -7.38 17.67 -6.26
N GLY A 117 -6.15 17.71 -5.76
CA GLY A 117 -4.95 17.93 -6.59
C GLY A 117 -4.73 16.80 -7.59
N ALA A 118 -4.87 15.54 -7.16
CA ALA A 118 -4.76 14.37 -8.00
C ALA A 118 -5.87 14.33 -9.06
N ALA A 119 -7.14 14.51 -8.65
CA ALA A 119 -8.29 14.53 -9.56
C ALA A 119 -8.16 15.64 -10.62
N ARG A 120 -7.81 16.86 -10.21
CA ARG A 120 -7.57 17.97 -11.15
C ARG A 120 -6.32 17.79 -11.99
N GLY A 121 -5.34 17.03 -11.51
CA GLY A 121 -4.13 16.66 -12.24
C GLY A 121 -4.45 15.79 -13.44
N LEU A 122 -5.26 14.76 -13.25
CA LEU A 122 -5.68 13.82 -14.30
C LEU A 122 -6.49 14.51 -15.41
N LEU A 123 -7.37 15.45 -15.07
CA LEU A 123 -8.20 16.18 -16.04
C LEU A 123 -7.46 17.34 -16.74
N ARG A 124 -6.24 17.67 -16.30
CA ARG A 124 -5.48 18.85 -16.74
C ARG A 124 -5.04 18.82 -18.20
N PRO A 125 -4.52 17.70 -18.75
CA PRO A 125 -4.08 17.66 -20.14
C PRO A 125 -5.19 18.14 -21.08
N PHE A 126 -6.42 17.66 -20.88
CA PHE A 126 -7.59 18.04 -21.67
C PHE A 126 -7.93 19.53 -21.54
N ALA A 127 -7.86 20.10 -20.33
CA ALA A 127 -8.12 21.51 -20.12
C ALA A 127 -7.06 22.42 -20.76
N ASP A 128 -5.78 22.04 -20.69
CA ASP A 128 -4.68 22.79 -21.31
C ASP A 128 -4.71 22.64 -22.85
N LEU A 129 -5.04 21.45 -23.38
CA LEU A 129 -5.30 21.21 -24.81
C LEU A 129 -6.45 22.08 -25.33
N ARG A 130 -7.57 22.11 -24.61
CA ARG A 130 -8.71 22.99 -24.94
C ARG A 130 -8.32 24.46 -24.95
N ARG A 131 -7.53 24.93 -23.97
CA ARG A 131 -7.04 26.32 -23.94
C ARG A 131 -6.15 26.64 -25.14
N LEU A 132 -5.24 25.75 -25.51
CA LEU A 132 -4.39 25.92 -26.69
C LEU A 132 -5.20 25.92 -27.98
N TYR A 133 -6.21 25.05 -28.08
CA TYR A 133 -7.15 25.00 -29.20
C TYR A 133 -7.93 26.32 -29.34
N VAL A 134 -8.51 26.82 -28.25
CA VAL A 134 -9.26 28.10 -28.22
C VAL A 134 -8.35 29.31 -28.50
N GLN A 135 -7.12 29.33 -27.97
CA GLN A 135 -6.17 30.42 -28.25
C GLN A 135 -5.68 30.43 -29.71
N ARG A 136 -5.56 29.26 -30.34
CA ARG A 136 -5.24 29.16 -31.78
C ARG A 136 -6.42 29.61 -32.63
N LEU A 137 -7.65 29.28 -32.24
CA LEU A 137 -8.89 29.80 -32.85
C LEU A 137 -9.01 31.32 -32.72
N GLY A 138 -8.62 31.91 -31.58
CA GLY A 138 -8.65 33.36 -31.38
C GLY A 138 -7.55 34.15 -32.09
N ARG A 139 -6.42 33.51 -32.44
CA ARG A 139 -5.29 34.13 -33.17
C ARG A 139 -5.29 33.89 -34.68
N ARG A 140 -6.12 32.97 -35.17
CA ARG A 140 -6.37 32.75 -36.60
C ARG A 140 -7.86 32.84 -36.85
N SER A 141 -8.28 33.89 -37.55
CA SER A 141 -9.61 34.04 -38.18
C SER A 141 -10.01 32.82 -39.05
N SER A 142 -9.09 31.91 -39.37
CA SER A 142 -9.39 30.64 -40.03
C SER A 142 -9.73 29.54 -39.01
N ARG A 143 -11.02 29.16 -38.98
CA ARG A 143 -11.53 27.90 -38.40
C ARG A 143 -10.55 26.75 -38.74
N PRO A 144 -10.28 25.78 -37.84
CA PRO A 144 -9.71 24.50 -38.24
C PRO A 144 -10.73 23.85 -39.16
N SER A 145 -10.49 24.03 -40.44
CA SER A 145 -11.35 23.58 -41.50
C SER A 145 -11.25 22.05 -41.48
N TRP A 146 -12.32 21.39 -40.99
CA TRP A 146 -12.54 19.96 -41.24
C TRP A 146 -12.39 19.63 -42.73
N THR A 147 -12.61 20.63 -43.59
CA THR A 147 -12.30 20.64 -45.02
C THR A 147 -10.82 20.37 -45.35
N LYS A 148 -9.82 20.81 -44.56
CA LYS A 148 -8.40 20.48 -44.77
C LYS A 148 -8.00 19.07 -44.33
N LEU A 149 -8.74 18.49 -43.40
CA LEU A 149 -8.57 17.08 -43.04
C LEU A 149 -9.30 16.18 -44.03
N SER A 150 -10.46 16.61 -44.55
CA SER A 150 -11.17 15.91 -45.62
C SER A 150 -10.47 15.97 -46.97
N THR A 151 -9.64 17.01 -47.25
CA THR A 151 -8.78 17.03 -48.45
C THR A 151 -7.71 15.96 -48.46
N LEU A 152 -7.40 15.33 -47.31
CA LEU A 152 -6.50 14.18 -47.22
C LEU A 152 -7.24 12.85 -47.42
N ILE A 153 -8.58 12.82 -47.35
CA ILE A 153 -9.36 11.58 -47.52
C ILE A 153 -9.19 11.07 -48.95
N LEU A 154 -9.36 11.93 -49.96
CA LEU A 154 -9.30 11.49 -51.35
C LEU A 154 -7.90 10.99 -51.77
N PRO A 155 -6.78 11.67 -51.46
CA PRO A 155 -5.44 11.16 -51.77
C PRO A 155 -5.08 9.89 -50.99
N VAL A 156 -5.52 9.77 -49.73
CA VAL A 156 -5.18 8.60 -48.90
C VAL A 156 -6.03 7.39 -49.28
N VAL A 157 -7.35 7.55 -49.41
CA VAL A 157 -8.26 6.46 -49.80
C VAL A 157 -7.99 6.07 -51.25
N GLY A 158 -7.87 7.04 -52.16
CA GLY A 158 -7.51 6.80 -53.54
C GLY A 158 -6.13 6.16 -53.67
N GLY A 159 -5.12 6.69 -52.96
CA GLY A 159 -3.77 6.12 -52.94
C GLY A 159 -3.74 4.68 -52.40
N MET A 160 -4.50 4.37 -51.34
CA MET A 160 -4.62 3.00 -50.84
C MET A 160 -5.36 2.08 -51.82
N ALA A 161 -6.40 2.56 -52.50
CA ALA A 161 -7.12 1.79 -53.52
C ALA A 161 -6.22 1.47 -54.72
N PHE A 162 -5.46 2.44 -55.23
CA PHE A 162 -4.48 2.23 -56.29
C PHE A 162 -3.34 1.31 -55.85
N LEU A 163 -2.84 1.47 -54.64
CA LEU A 163 -1.81 0.58 -54.09
C LEU A 163 -2.32 -0.86 -54.01
N ALA A 164 -3.57 -1.07 -53.56
CA ALA A 164 -4.19 -2.40 -53.49
C ALA A 164 -4.35 -3.03 -54.90
N LEU A 165 -4.83 -2.24 -55.88
CA LEU A 165 -4.94 -2.68 -57.28
C LEU A 165 -3.57 -3.04 -57.87
N PHE A 166 -2.54 -2.23 -57.62
CA PHE A 166 -1.18 -2.52 -58.09
C PHE A 166 -0.55 -3.71 -57.39
N THR A 167 -0.87 -3.93 -56.11
CA THR A 167 -0.45 -5.12 -55.38
C THR A 167 -1.08 -6.38 -55.98
N ALA A 168 -2.38 -6.34 -56.31
CA ALA A 168 -3.08 -7.46 -56.94
C ALA A 168 -2.64 -7.73 -58.38
N ALA A 169 -2.22 -6.69 -59.11
CA ALA A 169 -1.82 -6.81 -60.52
C ALA A 169 -0.31 -7.08 -60.72
N ASN A 170 0.53 -6.87 -59.70
CA ASN A 170 1.99 -6.98 -59.82
C ASN A 170 2.60 -7.85 -58.70
N PRO A 171 3.04 -9.08 -59.00
CA PRO A 171 3.58 -10.01 -58.00
C PRO A 171 4.88 -9.52 -57.33
N ILE A 172 5.63 -8.61 -57.96
CA ILE A 172 6.83 -7.99 -57.35
C ILE A 172 6.44 -7.01 -56.24
N ILE A 173 5.36 -6.25 -56.46
CA ILE A 173 4.83 -5.30 -55.47
C ILE A 173 4.22 -6.05 -54.28
N GLU A 174 3.48 -7.14 -54.55
CA GLU A 174 2.95 -8.05 -53.53
C GLU A 174 4.03 -8.68 -52.66
N ALA A 175 5.10 -9.22 -53.26
CA ALA A 175 6.22 -9.81 -52.53
C ALA A 175 6.96 -8.77 -51.66
N ARG A 176 7.09 -7.51 -52.10
CA ARG A 176 7.74 -6.44 -51.33
C ARG A 176 6.86 -5.88 -50.21
N LEU A 177 5.54 -5.77 -50.42
CA LEU A 177 4.58 -5.34 -49.39
C LEU A 177 4.33 -6.41 -48.33
N SER A 178 4.29 -7.69 -48.70
CA SER A 178 4.18 -8.79 -47.74
C SER A 178 5.46 -8.99 -46.90
N ALA A 179 6.62 -8.58 -47.42
CA ALA A 179 7.87 -8.50 -46.67
C ALA A 179 7.90 -7.32 -45.67
N LEU A 180 7.09 -6.27 -45.89
CA LEU A 180 6.90 -5.17 -44.95
C LEU A 180 6.03 -5.64 -43.78
N ARG A 181 6.66 -6.25 -42.77
CA ARG A 181 6.01 -6.52 -41.49
C ARG A 181 5.80 -5.19 -40.75
N PHE A 182 4.60 -4.63 -40.83
CA PHE A 182 4.23 -3.54 -39.92
C PHE A 182 4.18 -4.11 -38.49
N PRO A 183 4.96 -3.57 -37.54
CA PRO A 183 4.81 -3.96 -36.15
C PRO A 183 3.38 -3.62 -35.74
N ARG A 184 2.64 -4.62 -35.24
CA ARG A 184 1.29 -4.38 -34.70
C ARG A 184 1.41 -3.28 -33.64
N PRO A 185 0.63 -2.18 -33.75
CA PRO A 185 0.69 -1.13 -32.74
C PRO A 185 0.29 -1.76 -31.41
N ASP A 186 1.20 -1.71 -30.45
CA ASP A 186 0.95 -2.19 -29.10
C ASP A 186 0.00 -1.20 -28.41
N LEU A 187 -1.30 -1.46 -28.53
CA LEU A 187 -2.35 -0.64 -27.95
C LEU A 187 -2.18 -0.53 -26.43
N ALA A 188 -1.68 -1.56 -25.77
CA ALA A 188 -1.43 -1.54 -24.33
C ALA A 188 -0.31 -0.55 -23.98
N ARG A 189 0.78 -0.53 -24.77
CA ARG A 189 1.85 0.47 -24.62
C ARG A 189 1.38 1.89 -24.88
N GLY A 190 0.53 2.10 -25.88
CA GLY A 190 -0.08 3.40 -26.17
C GLY A 190 -0.96 3.90 -25.02
N VAL A 191 -1.83 3.05 -24.48
CA VAL A 191 -2.66 3.36 -23.30
C VAL A 191 -1.79 3.64 -22.07
N PHE A 192 -0.73 2.85 -21.86
CA PHE A 192 0.24 3.07 -20.80
C PHE A 192 0.89 4.46 -20.91
N TRP A 193 1.39 4.85 -22.08
CA TRP A 193 1.96 6.19 -22.30
C TRP A 193 0.97 7.32 -22.03
N LEU A 194 -0.28 7.17 -22.49
CA LEU A 194 -1.33 8.17 -22.25
C LEU A 194 -1.64 8.33 -20.75
N ALA A 195 -1.77 7.21 -20.03
CA ALA A 195 -2.02 7.20 -18.59
C ALA A 195 -0.86 7.85 -17.82
N THR A 196 0.38 7.43 -18.12
CA THR A 196 1.59 7.98 -17.50
C THR A 196 1.77 9.46 -17.81
N ALA A 197 1.55 9.87 -19.06
CA ALA A 197 1.63 11.27 -19.47
C ALA A 197 0.59 12.13 -18.72
N GLY A 198 -0.65 11.63 -18.57
CA GLY A 198 -1.69 12.31 -17.81
C GLY A 198 -1.31 12.53 -16.34
N MET A 199 -0.80 11.48 -15.69
CA MET A 199 -0.36 11.54 -14.29
C MET A 199 0.83 12.50 -14.10
N LEU A 200 1.85 12.40 -14.96
CA LEU A 200 3.03 13.28 -14.94
C LEU A 200 2.69 14.74 -15.26
N TRP A 201 1.75 14.98 -16.17
CA TRP A 201 1.30 16.34 -16.48
C TRP A 201 0.62 16.98 -15.27
N GLY A 202 -0.19 16.21 -14.54
CA GLY A 202 -0.76 16.61 -13.25
C GLY A 202 0.32 16.95 -12.22
N PHE A 203 1.32 16.07 -12.08
CA PHE A 203 2.47 16.25 -11.19
C PHE A 203 3.30 17.51 -11.49
N LEU A 204 3.58 17.80 -12.77
CA LEU A 204 4.33 19.00 -13.18
C LEU A 204 3.51 20.30 -13.13
N ARG A 205 2.19 20.20 -12.91
CA ARG A 205 1.25 21.33 -12.85
C ARG A 205 0.29 21.22 -11.66
N PRO A 206 0.80 21.11 -10.42
CA PRO A 206 -0.04 20.94 -9.24
C PRO A 206 -0.98 22.14 -9.08
N ARG A 207 -2.28 21.87 -8.91
CA ARG A 207 -3.28 22.87 -8.46
C ARG A 207 -4.22 22.23 -7.44
N GLY A 208 -3.92 22.46 -6.17
CA GLY A 208 -4.84 22.18 -5.09
C GLY A 208 -6.02 23.15 -5.07
N PRO A 209 -7.03 22.89 -4.25
CA PRO A 209 -8.09 23.84 -3.94
C PRO A 209 -7.52 25.05 -3.20
N ARG A 210 -8.08 26.24 -3.47
CA ARG A 210 -7.65 27.50 -2.83
C ARG A 210 -8.10 27.55 -1.36
N SER A 211 -9.31 27.08 -1.09
CA SER A 211 -9.85 26.87 0.25
C SER A 211 -9.99 25.37 0.51
N ALA A 212 -9.70 24.94 1.73
CA ALA A 212 -10.01 23.61 2.22
C ALA A 212 -11.10 23.75 3.29
N PHE A 213 -11.99 22.76 3.37
CA PHE A 213 -12.96 22.71 4.45
C PHE A 213 -12.25 22.49 5.78
N SER A 214 -12.71 23.20 6.81
CA SER A 214 -12.30 22.90 8.17
C SER A 214 -12.59 21.43 8.52
N PRO A 215 -11.80 20.84 9.42
CA PRO A 215 -12.17 19.55 9.98
C PRO A 215 -13.61 19.57 10.51
N PRO A 216 -14.28 18.40 10.55
CA PRO A 216 -15.53 18.27 11.26
C PRO A 216 -15.30 18.58 12.75
N ASP A 217 -15.43 19.85 13.11
CA ASP A 217 -15.20 20.33 14.48
C ASP A 217 -16.46 20.17 15.33
N GLY A 218 -17.58 19.78 14.72
CA GLY A 218 -18.88 19.58 15.38
C GLY A 218 -19.51 20.84 15.98
N ARG A 219 -18.85 22.00 15.84
CA ARG A 219 -19.29 23.34 16.29
C ARG A 219 -20.34 24.01 15.38
N GLY A 220 -20.90 23.27 14.42
CA GLY A 220 -21.92 23.80 13.52
C GLY A 220 -23.31 23.66 14.14
N ASP A 221 -24.10 24.73 14.06
CA ASP A 221 -25.46 24.88 14.58
C ASP A 221 -26.52 24.07 13.81
N LEU A 222 -26.13 22.93 13.22
CA LEU A 222 -27.05 21.96 12.65
C LEU A 222 -27.72 21.24 13.82
N GLN A 223 -28.73 21.89 14.39
CA GLN A 223 -29.72 21.29 15.27
C GLN A 223 -30.35 20.13 14.49
N LEU A 224 -29.88 18.91 14.76
CA LEU A 224 -30.54 17.71 14.27
C LEU A 224 -31.89 17.61 14.98
N PHE A 225 -32.96 17.91 14.24
CA PHE A 225 -34.32 17.66 14.67
C PHE A 225 -34.44 16.23 15.20
N GLY A 226 -34.81 16.07 16.48
CA GLY A 226 -35.16 14.78 17.10
C GLY A 226 -34.16 14.19 18.11
N VAL A 227 -32.95 14.72 18.28
CA VAL A 227 -31.99 14.19 19.28
C VAL A 227 -32.07 14.95 20.59
N THR A 228 -32.84 14.43 21.55
CA THR A 228 -32.93 15.01 22.91
C THR A 228 -31.81 14.48 23.82
N PRO A 229 -31.41 15.22 24.88
CA PRO A 229 -30.45 14.74 25.87
C PRO A 229 -30.88 13.45 26.57
N ALA A 230 -32.20 13.27 26.76
CA ALA A 230 -32.79 12.08 27.34
C ALA A 230 -32.61 10.87 26.40
N SER A 231 -32.95 11.03 25.11
CA SER A 231 -32.72 10.00 24.09
C SER A 231 -31.25 9.60 24.00
N LEU A 232 -30.33 10.57 24.07
CA LEU A 232 -28.90 10.30 24.06
C LEU A 232 -28.43 9.48 25.27
N THR A 233 -28.91 9.83 26.47
CA THR A 233 -28.54 9.15 27.71
C THR A 233 -29.11 7.73 27.76
N LEU A 234 -30.36 7.56 27.33
CA LEU A 234 -31.00 6.25 27.23
C LEU A 234 -30.31 5.36 26.19
N SER A 235 -29.97 5.90 25.02
CA SER A 235 -29.22 5.16 23.99
C SER A 235 -27.85 4.70 24.51
N LEU A 236 -27.12 5.57 25.19
CA LEU A 236 -25.86 5.21 25.83
C LEU A 236 -26.03 4.13 26.92
N GLY A 237 -27.12 4.18 27.68
CA GLY A 237 -27.46 3.16 28.67
C GLY A 237 -27.68 1.79 28.01
N VAL A 238 -28.53 1.74 27.00
CA VAL A 238 -28.82 0.52 26.23
C VAL A 238 -27.55 -0.03 25.57
N PHE A 239 -26.73 0.82 24.95
CA PHE A 239 -25.49 0.36 24.31
C PHE A 239 -24.48 -0.17 25.32
N ASN A 240 -24.29 0.51 26.45
CA ASN A 240 -23.42 -0.01 27.50
C ASN A 240 -23.92 -1.35 28.06
N ALA A 241 -25.24 -1.55 28.19
CA ALA A 241 -25.79 -2.80 28.65
C ALA A 241 -25.57 -3.95 27.64
N LEU A 242 -25.82 -3.70 26.35
CA LEU A 242 -25.60 -4.69 25.29
C LEU A 242 -24.12 -5.08 25.17
N PHE A 243 -23.22 -4.11 25.22
CA PHE A 243 -21.78 -4.38 25.20
C PHE A 243 -21.33 -5.09 26.48
N ALA A 244 -21.97 -4.84 27.63
CA ALA A 244 -21.60 -5.46 28.89
C ALA A 244 -22.00 -6.93 28.88
N LEU A 245 -23.17 -7.24 28.31
CA LEU A 245 -23.59 -8.61 28.05
C LEU A 245 -22.60 -9.33 27.13
N GLN A 246 -22.21 -8.71 26.00
CA GLN A 246 -21.24 -9.31 25.09
C GLN A 246 -19.87 -9.53 25.75
N ASN A 247 -19.34 -8.54 26.47
CA ASN A 247 -18.08 -8.67 27.18
C ASN A 247 -18.16 -9.73 28.29
N GLY A 248 -19.30 -9.83 28.97
CA GLY A 248 -19.56 -10.89 29.96
C GLY A 248 -19.52 -12.28 29.33
N LEU A 249 -20.14 -12.46 28.16
CA LEU A 249 -20.07 -13.70 27.39
C LEU A 249 -18.65 -14.00 26.92
N ASP A 250 -17.91 -13.02 26.41
CA ASP A 250 -16.52 -13.21 26.03
C ASP A 250 -15.67 -13.64 27.23
N VAL A 251 -15.81 -12.99 28.39
CA VAL A 251 -15.08 -13.38 29.61
C VAL A 251 -15.47 -14.79 30.06
N ALA A 252 -16.75 -15.14 30.02
CA ALA A 252 -17.26 -16.43 30.48
C ALA A 252 -16.90 -17.60 29.55
N PHE A 253 -16.83 -17.40 28.24
CA PHE A 253 -16.61 -18.48 27.26
C PHE A 253 -15.23 -18.47 26.61
N LEU A 254 -14.66 -17.29 26.33
CA LEU A 254 -13.37 -17.16 25.67
C LEU A 254 -12.22 -17.11 26.68
N TRP A 255 -12.35 -16.30 27.74
CA TRP A 255 -11.26 -16.12 28.70
C TRP A 255 -11.20 -17.24 29.75
N SER A 256 -12.26 -18.02 29.91
CA SER A 256 -12.31 -19.17 30.83
C SER A 256 -11.67 -20.45 30.27
N GLY A 257 -11.41 -20.50 28.95
CA GLY A 257 -10.96 -21.71 28.27
C GLY A 257 -12.01 -22.82 28.15
N ALA A 258 -13.30 -22.51 28.37
CA ALA A 258 -14.39 -23.49 28.27
C ALA A 258 -14.52 -24.05 26.83
N PRO A 259 -14.84 -25.35 26.68
CA PRO A 259 -15.03 -25.95 25.36
C PRO A 259 -16.22 -25.28 24.64
N LEU A 260 -16.07 -25.05 23.33
CA LEU A 260 -17.15 -24.49 22.52
C LEU A 260 -18.40 -25.38 22.60
N PRO A 261 -19.62 -24.80 22.54
CA PRO A 261 -20.85 -25.57 22.47
C PRO A 261 -20.82 -26.60 21.33
N ALA A 262 -21.42 -27.76 21.56
CA ALA A 262 -21.44 -28.85 20.58
C ALA A 262 -21.97 -28.36 19.21
N GLY A 263 -21.17 -28.54 18.16
CA GLY A 263 -21.51 -28.18 16.78
C GLY A 263 -20.95 -26.85 16.26
N VAL A 264 -20.27 -26.05 17.08
CA VAL A 264 -19.63 -24.79 16.62
C VAL A 264 -18.13 -25.01 16.37
N THR A 265 -17.70 -24.86 15.11
CA THR A 265 -16.27 -24.91 14.77
C THR A 265 -15.56 -23.62 15.18
N LEU A 266 -14.25 -23.68 15.48
CA LEU A 266 -13.44 -22.50 15.80
C LEU A 266 -13.46 -21.46 14.66
N ALA A 267 -13.45 -21.94 13.41
CA ALA A 267 -13.52 -21.09 12.23
C ALA A 267 -14.85 -20.34 12.11
N GLU A 268 -15.98 -21.03 12.38
CA GLU A 268 -17.31 -20.43 12.32
C GLU A 268 -17.54 -19.45 13.48
N TYR A 269 -17.07 -19.78 14.67
CA TYR A 269 -17.05 -18.88 15.82
C TYR A 269 -16.24 -17.60 15.54
N ALA A 270 -15.06 -17.74 14.94
CA ALA A 270 -14.21 -16.60 14.57
C ALA A 270 -14.83 -15.70 13.50
N HIS A 271 -15.38 -16.27 12.43
CA HIS A 271 -15.89 -15.49 11.30
C HIS A 271 -17.25 -14.86 11.59
N ARG A 272 -18.24 -15.61 12.11
CA ARG A 272 -19.57 -15.04 12.42
C ARG A 272 -19.48 -13.97 13.50
N GLY A 273 -18.67 -14.20 14.54
CA GLY A 273 -18.44 -13.23 15.60
C GLY A 273 -17.81 -11.94 15.06
N ALA A 274 -16.77 -12.06 14.23
CA ALA A 274 -16.04 -10.90 13.72
C ALA A 274 -16.90 -9.94 12.87
N TYR A 275 -17.72 -10.46 11.95
CA TYR A 275 -18.53 -9.59 11.07
C TYR A 275 -19.58 -8.78 11.83
N LEU A 276 -20.28 -9.41 12.78
CA LEU A 276 -21.30 -8.75 13.58
C LEU A 276 -20.67 -7.72 14.54
N LEU A 277 -19.51 -8.05 15.13
CA LEU A 277 -18.76 -7.15 16.01
C LEU A 277 -18.20 -5.92 15.27
N ILE A 278 -17.77 -6.08 14.01
CA ILE A 278 -17.34 -4.94 13.18
C ILE A 278 -18.54 -4.02 12.90
N ALA A 279 -19.70 -4.58 12.54
CA ALA A 279 -20.90 -3.79 12.28
C ALA A 279 -21.35 -3.01 13.53
N THR A 280 -21.35 -3.64 14.70
CA THR A 280 -21.71 -2.97 15.96
C THR A 280 -20.65 -1.95 16.37
N ALA A 281 -19.35 -2.20 16.16
CA ALA A 281 -18.28 -1.24 16.40
C ALA A 281 -18.34 -0.02 15.46
N ILE A 282 -18.72 -0.19 14.19
CA ILE A 282 -18.94 0.92 13.26
C ILE A 282 -20.14 1.76 13.68
N LEU A 283 -21.26 1.12 14.03
CA LEU A 283 -22.47 1.81 14.49
C LEU A 283 -22.23 2.56 15.81
N ALA A 284 -21.50 1.91 16.73
CA ALA A 284 -20.98 2.47 17.97
C ALA A 284 -20.08 3.69 17.72
N GLY A 285 -19.10 3.56 16.84
CA GLY A 285 -18.17 4.62 16.48
C GLY A 285 -18.87 5.80 15.81
N ALA A 286 -19.83 5.54 14.91
CA ALA A 286 -20.67 6.56 14.31
C ALA A 286 -21.46 7.29 15.40
N PHE A 287 -22.16 6.56 16.27
CA PHE A 287 -22.91 7.14 17.37
C PHE A 287 -22.03 7.98 18.30
N VAL A 288 -20.85 7.52 18.68
CA VAL A 288 -19.86 8.26 19.47
C VAL A 288 -19.46 9.56 18.75
N LEU A 289 -19.12 9.52 17.47
CA LEU A 289 -18.79 10.72 16.69
C LEU A 289 -19.97 11.70 16.58
N PHE A 290 -21.20 11.20 16.52
CA PHE A 290 -22.42 12.02 16.52
C PHE A 290 -22.74 12.60 17.91
N ALA A 291 -22.61 11.80 18.97
CA ALA A 291 -22.91 12.13 20.36
C ALA A 291 -21.88 13.07 20.99
N LEU A 292 -20.61 12.97 20.60
CA LEU A 292 -19.47 13.71 21.17
C LEU A 292 -19.05 14.91 20.30
N ARG A 293 -20.03 15.51 19.62
CA ARG A 293 -19.82 16.80 18.95
C ARG A 293 -19.45 17.86 19.99
N PRO A 294 -18.34 18.59 19.82
CA PRO A 294 -17.98 19.72 20.68
C PRO A 294 -19.09 20.76 20.73
N GLY A 295 -19.57 21.08 21.93
CA GLY A 295 -20.73 21.98 22.13
C GLY A 295 -22.09 21.27 22.19
N SER A 296 -22.14 19.95 22.05
CA SER A 296 -23.36 19.19 22.30
C SER A 296 -23.70 19.14 23.80
N ILE A 297 -24.97 18.89 24.10
CA ILE A 297 -25.49 18.76 25.47
C ILE A 297 -24.76 17.62 26.25
N ALA A 298 -24.12 16.69 25.53
CA ALA A 298 -23.28 15.63 26.06
C ALA A 298 -21.98 16.14 26.71
N THR A 299 -21.38 17.21 26.19
CA THR A 299 -20.10 17.77 26.68
C THR A 299 -20.26 18.44 28.04
N ASN A 300 -21.45 18.98 28.34
CA ASN A 300 -21.71 19.70 29.59
C ASN A 300 -22.22 18.81 30.74
N ARG A 301 -22.47 17.50 30.51
CA ARG A 301 -22.99 16.60 31.55
C ARG A 301 -21.97 15.51 31.92
N PRO A 302 -21.50 15.45 33.19
CA PRO A 302 -20.47 14.49 33.61
C PRO A 302 -20.93 13.03 33.52
N MET A 303 -22.24 12.76 33.62
CA MET A 303 -22.80 11.42 33.46
C MET A 303 -22.62 10.89 32.03
N VAL A 304 -22.93 11.70 31.01
CA VAL A 304 -22.80 11.30 29.60
C VAL A 304 -21.33 11.02 29.25
N ARG A 305 -20.41 11.89 29.72
CA ARG A 305 -18.96 11.67 29.57
C ARG A 305 -18.51 10.35 30.21
N ARG A 306 -18.98 10.01 31.41
CA ARG A 306 -18.69 8.72 32.06
C ARG A 306 -19.23 7.53 31.27
N MET A 307 -20.47 7.61 30.78
CA MET A 307 -21.08 6.54 29.97
C MET A 307 -20.36 6.33 28.64
N VAL A 308 -19.84 7.39 28.02
CA VAL A 308 -18.99 7.27 26.83
C VAL A 308 -17.65 6.63 27.15
N VAL A 309 -17.00 7.02 28.26
CA VAL A 309 -15.72 6.41 28.66
C VAL A 309 -15.91 4.93 28.96
N LEU A 310 -16.98 4.56 29.67
CA LEU A 310 -17.35 3.16 29.90
C LEU A 310 -17.57 2.44 28.57
N PHE A 311 -18.31 3.05 27.64
CA PHE A 311 -18.57 2.48 26.33
C PHE A 311 -17.29 2.23 25.52
N VAL A 312 -16.35 3.18 25.54
CA VAL A 312 -15.04 3.01 24.89
C VAL A 312 -14.22 1.92 25.56
N ALA A 313 -14.22 1.85 26.91
CA ALA A 313 -13.54 0.78 27.64
C ALA A 313 -14.10 -0.60 27.28
N GLN A 314 -15.41 -0.71 27.15
CA GLN A 314 -16.08 -1.93 26.69
C GLN A 314 -15.71 -2.30 25.25
N ASN A 315 -15.55 -1.33 24.35
CA ASN A 315 -15.06 -1.59 23.00
C ASN A 315 -13.59 -2.02 22.99
N LEU A 316 -12.75 -1.49 23.88
CA LEU A 316 -11.37 -1.95 24.03
C LEU A 316 -11.31 -3.42 24.48
N LEU A 317 -12.18 -3.83 25.39
CA LEU A 317 -12.32 -5.25 25.78
C LEU A 317 -12.75 -6.12 24.58
N LEU A 318 -13.73 -5.68 23.78
CA LEU A 318 -14.12 -6.42 22.57
C LEU A 318 -12.98 -6.55 21.56
N VAL A 319 -12.18 -5.50 21.37
CA VAL A 319 -10.99 -5.57 20.52
C VAL A 319 -9.99 -6.57 21.08
N ALA A 320 -9.79 -6.61 22.41
CA ALA A 320 -8.93 -7.60 23.05
C ALA A 320 -9.46 -9.04 22.87
N SER A 321 -10.76 -9.28 23.05
CA SER A 321 -11.39 -10.58 22.78
C SER A 321 -11.24 -11.00 21.32
N SER A 322 -11.38 -10.07 20.37
CA SER A 322 -11.16 -10.36 18.95
C SER A 322 -9.70 -10.68 18.64
N ALA A 323 -8.75 -10.02 19.32
CA ALA A 323 -7.32 -10.30 19.18
C ALA A 323 -7.00 -11.69 19.73
N LEU A 324 -7.51 -12.04 20.92
CA LEU A 324 -7.36 -13.36 21.53
C LEU A 324 -7.89 -14.47 20.60
N ARG A 325 -9.10 -14.30 20.06
CA ARG A 325 -9.68 -15.24 19.09
C ARG A 325 -8.82 -15.41 17.83
N THR A 326 -8.12 -14.35 17.40
CA THR A 326 -7.18 -14.41 16.29
C THR A 326 -5.90 -15.16 16.67
N VAL A 327 -5.42 -15.02 17.91
CA VAL A 327 -4.28 -15.77 18.45
C VAL A 327 -4.63 -17.26 18.54
N ASP A 328 -5.77 -17.63 19.10
CA ASP A 328 -6.23 -19.04 19.16
C ASP A 328 -6.31 -19.65 17.74
N TYR A 329 -6.80 -18.86 16.77
CA TYR A 329 -6.85 -19.27 15.37
C TYR A 329 -5.45 -19.42 14.75
N VAL A 330 -4.47 -18.64 15.18
CA VAL A 330 -3.06 -18.79 14.78
C VAL A 330 -2.45 -20.06 15.37
N GLU A 331 -2.78 -20.40 16.60
CA GLU A 331 -2.31 -21.64 17.24
C GLU A 331 -2.86 -22.87 16.50
N ALA A 332 -4.14 -22.85 16.13
CA ALA A 332 -4.78 -23.96 15.42
C ALA A 332 -4.39 -24.06 13.94
N TYR A 333 -4.21 -22.94 13.22
CA TYR A 333 -4.07 -22.91 11.76
C TYR A 333 -2.81 -22.19 11.25
N GLY A 334 -1.85 -21.90 12.14
CA GLY A 334 -0.59 -21.22 11.82
C GLY A 334 -0.73 -19.71 11.64
N LEU A 335 0.38 -19.03 11.37
CA LEU A 335 0.43 -17.59 11.18
C LEU A 335 0.36 -17.23 9.69
N THR A 336 -0.41 -16.20 9.35
CA THR A 336 -0.48 -15.65 7.98
C THR A 336 -0.23 -14.15 7.95
N ARG A 337 0.14 -13.60 6.79
CA ARG A 337 0.25 -12.14 6.59
C ARG A 337 -1.03 -11.40 6.99
N LEU A 338 -2.19 -11.98 6.67
CA LEU A 338 -3.50 -11.38 6.99
C LEU A 338 -3.77 -11.38 8.50
N ARG A 339 -3.44 -12.46 9.23
CA ARG A 339 -3.61 -12.53 10.68
C ARG A 339 -2.72 -11.52 11.41
N ILE A 340 -1.45 -11.38 11.00
CA ILE A 340 -0.55 -10.34 11.54
C ILE A 340 -1.10 -8.93 11.24
N SER A 341 -1.56 -8.70 10.01
CA SER A 341 -2.13 -7.40 9.60
C SER A 341 -3.41 -7.09 10.37
N ALA A 342 -4.26 -8.09 10.65
CA ALA A 342 -5.46 -7.95 11.44
C ALA A 342 -5.14 -7.57 12.89
N LEU A 343 -4.17 -8.22 13.53
CA LEU A 343 -3.71 -7.86 14.88
C LEU A 343 -3.15 -6.43 14.93
N ALA A 344 -2.33 -6.04 13.95
CA ALA A 344 -1.82 -4.67 13.85
C ALA A 344 -2.95 -3.65 13.65
N TRP A 345 -3.97 -3.98 12.85
CA TRP A 345 -5.15 -3.14 12.65
C TRP A 345 -5.99 -3.03 13.92
N MET A 346 -6.22 -4.13 14.66
CA MET A 346 -6.90 -4.11 15.95
C MET A 346 -6.16 -3.21 16.96
N GLY A 347 -4.83 -3.28 17.00
CA GLY A 347 -4.01 -2.36 17.78
C GLY A 347 -4.20 -0.89 17.39
N LEU A 348 -4.29 -0.60 16.09
CA LEU A 348 -4.57 0.76 15.61
C LEU A 348 -5.98 1.24 15.99
N VAL A 349 -6.99 0.37 15.94
CA VAL A 349 -8.35 0.66 16.41
C VAL A 349 -8.36 0.98 17.91
N ALA A 350 -7.66 0.17 18.71
CA ALA A 350 -7.52 0.41 20.15
C ALA A 350 -6.87 1.78 20.44
N VAL A 351 -5.80 2.12 19.72
CA VAL A 351 -5.17 3.46 19.81
C VAL A 351 -6.17 4.56 19.43
N GLY A 352 -6.93 4.39 18.33
CA GLY A 352 -7.94 5.36 17.90
C GLY A 352 -9.02 5.60 18.96
N LEU A 353 -9.52 4.53 19.58
CA LEU A 353 -10.48 4.56 20.69
C LEU A 353 -9.92 5.32 21.92
N ILE A 354 -8.68 5.02 22.31
CA ILE A 354 -7.99 5.72 23.39
C ILE A 354 -7.85 7.23 23.06
N LEU A 355 -7.47 7.57 21.83
CA LEU A 355 -7.34 8.96 21.39
C LEU A 355 -8.69 9.71 21.39
N ILE A 356 -9.81 9.04 21.10
CA ILE A 356 -11.16 9.61 21.24
C ILE A 356 -11.44 9.95 22.72
N CYS A 357 -11.12 9.03 23.64
CA CYS A 357 -11.23 9.29 25.08
C CYS A 357 -10.34 10.48 25.49
N VAL A 358 -9.07 10.50 25.08
CA VAL A 358 -8.16 11.62 25.40
C VAL A 358 -8.69 12.95 24.85
N ARG A 359 -9.24 12.95 23.63
CA ARG A 359 -9.86 14.13 23.04
C ARG A 359 -11.01 14.65 23.90
N LEU A 360 -11.90 13.75 24.31
CA LEU A 360 -13.06 14.08 25.15
C LEU A 360 -12.65 14.56 26.53
N LEU A 361 -11.68 13.89 27.17
CA LEU A 361 -11.32 14.19 28.55
C LEU A 361 -10.45 15.45 28.70
N ARG A 362 -9.71 15.82 27.64
CA ARG A 362 -8.77 16.96 27.61
C ARG A 362 -9.19 18.06 26.63
N ASP A 363 -10.43 18.05 26.17
CA ASP A 363 -11.02 19.04 25.25
C ASP A 363 -10.15 19.38 24.02
N LYS A 364 -9.55 18.35 23.41
CA LYS A 364 -8.69 18.53 22.22
C LYS A 364 -9.54 18.78 20.97
N SER A 365 -8.96 19.48 20.00
CA SER A 365 -9.62 19.76 18.72
C SER A 365 -9.76 18.50 17.86
N SER A 366 -10.70 18.53 16.90
CA SER A 366 -10.80 17.45 15.89
C SER A 366 -9.55 17.35 15.03
N SER A 367 -8.89 18.48 14.70
CA SER A 367 -7.58 18.47 14.02
C SER A 367 -6.53 17.66 14.78
N TRP A 368 -6.44 17.81 16.10
CA TRP A 368 -5.50 17.06 16.92
C TRP A 368 -5.75 15.54 16.82
N LEU A 369 -7.02 15.11 16.90
CA LEU A 369 -7.39 13.71 16.80
C LEU A 369 -7.06 13.13 15.42
N ILE A 370 -7.40 13.84 14.34
CA ILE A 370 -7.12 13.40 12.97
C ILE A 370 -5.61 13.33 12.74
N ASN A 371 -4.85 14.35 13.14
CA ASN A 371 -3.39 14.37 12.98
C ASN A 371 -2.74 13.21 13.74
N THR A 372 -3.15 12.96 14.98
CA THR A 372 -2.56 11.88 15.80
C THR A 372 -2.92 10.50 15.25
N ASN A 373 -4.14 10.29 14.75
CA ASN A 373 -4.53 9.05 14.07
C ASN A 373 -3.76 8.84 12.76
N VAL A 374 -3.55 9.89 11.97
CA VAL A 374 -2.75 9.82 10.74
C VAL A 374 -1.30 9.43 11.06
N VAL A 375 -0.71 9.99 12.12
CA VAL A 375 0.63 9.60 12.59
C VAL A 375 0.66 8.14 13.03
N ALA A 376 -0.31 7.70 13.86
CA ALA A 376 -0.38 6.30 14.31
C ALA A 376 -0.52 5.33 13.13
N ALA A 377 -1.41 5.62 12.18
CA ALA A 377 -1.59 4.81 10.97
C ALA A 377 -0.33 4.81 10.10
N ALA A 378 0.33 5.96 9.94
CA ALA A 378 1.57 6.06 9.18
C ALA A 378 2.70 5.22 9.81
N LEU A 379 2.84 5.25 11.14
CA LEU A 379 3.83 4.44 11.86
C LEU A 379 3.60 2.94 11.65
N VAL A 380 2.35 2.47 11.74
CA VAL A 380 2.01 1.06 11.51
C VAL A 380 2.27 0.66 10.05
N LEU A 381 1.85 1.47 9.08
CA LEU A 381 2.03 1.17 7.66
C LEU A 381 3.52 1.22 7.23
N LEU A 382 4.30 2.15 7.77
CA LEU A 382 5.75 2.19 7.54
C LEU A 382 6.45 1.03 8.25
N GLY A 383 6.06 0.70 9.48
CA GLY A 383 6.57 -0.46 10.22
C GLY A 383 6.35 -1.77 9.45
N THR A 384 5.16 -1.99 8.91
CA THR A 384 4.84 -3.16 8.07
C THR A 384 5.52 -3.16 6.69
N SER A 385 6.06 -2.02 6.26
CA SER A 385 6.86 -1.93 5.04
C SER A 385 8.32 -2.36 5.29
N VAL A 386 8.86 -1.98 6.45
CA VAL A 386 10.22 -2.36 6.90
C VAL A 386 10.25 -3.82 7.36
N ILE A 387 9.28 -4.23 8.18
CA ILE A 387 9.15 -5.61 8.67
C ILE A 387 8.50 -6.47 7.59
N ASP A 388 9.11 -7.61 7.25
CA ASP A 388 8.45 -8.53 6.33
C ASP A 388 7.54 -9.49 7.07
N LEU A 389 6.25 -9.17 7.08
CA LEU A 389 5.19 -10.00 7.65
C LEU A 389 5.17 -11.42 7.06
N GLY A 390 5.56 -11.60 5.79
CA GLY A 390 5.69 -12.93 5.19
C GLY A 390 6.84 -13.72 5.79
N ALA A 391 7.98 -13.07 6.05
CA ALA A 391 9.13 -13.73 6.67
C ALA A 391 8.85 -14.07 8.15
N VAL A 392 8.16 -13.17 8.87
CA VAL A 392 7.69 -13.42 10.24
C VAL A 392 6.73 -14.62 10.27
N ALA A 393 5.75 -14.65 9.37
CA ALA A 393 4.81 -15.76 9.27
C ALA A 393 5.51 -17.09 8.94
N ALA A 394 6.44 -17.08 7.98
CA ALA A 394 7.20 -18.26 7.61
C ALA A 394 8.09 -18.75 8.76
N ASP A 395 8.82 -17.86 9.43
CA ASP A 395 9.67 -18.20 10.57
C ASP A 395 8.85 -18.81 11.72
N TRP A 396 7.73 -18.18 12.11
CA TRP A 396 6.81 -18.73 13.11
C TRP A 396 6.31 -20.12 12.73
N ASN A 397 5.77 -20.28 11.52
CA ASN A 397 5.21 -21.56 11.08
C ASN A 397 6.27 -22.66 11.05
N THR A 398 7.48 -22.36 10.58
CA THR A 398 8.56 -23.35 10.54
C THR A 398 9.10 -23.72 11.93
N ARG A 399 8.96 -22.86 12.95
CA ARG A 399 9.37 -23.14 14.34
C ARG A 399 8.30 -23.88 15.14
N ASN A 400 7.03 -23.68 14.80
CA ASN A 400 5.89 -24.28 15.51
C ASN A 400 5.30 -25.50 14.77
N ALA A 401 5.87 -25.88 13.62
CA ALA A 401 5.41 -27.00 12.81
C ALA A 401 5.41 -28.32 13.58
N ARG A 402 4.36 -29.11 13.39
CA ARG A 402 4.22 -30.45 14.02
C ARG A 402 5.38 -31.38 13.67
N GLU A 403 5.93 -31.24 12.47
CA GLU A 403 7.00 -32.06 11.92
C GLU A 403 8.32 -31.97 12.69
N ILE A 404 8.51 -30.95 13.53
CA ILE A 404 9.67 -30.80 14.42
C ILE A 404 9.28 -30.90 15.91
N GLY A 405 8.12 -31.49 16.21
CA GLY A 405 7.61 -31.63 17.58
C GLY A 405 6.95 -30.35 18.12
N GLY A 406 6.65 -29.37 17.27
CA GLY A 406 5.88 -28.19 17.64
C GLY A 406 4.41 -28.52 17.88
N GLN A 407 3.74 -27.66 18.66
CA GLN A 407 2.30 -27.79 18.97
C GLN A 407 1.38 -27.28 17.84
N GLY A 408 1.94 -26.72 16.78
CA GLY A 408 1.18 -26.13 15.68
C GLY A 408 0.64 -27.15 14.67
N PRO A 409 -0.05 -26.67 13.63
CA PRO A 409 -0.53 -27.50 12.53
C PRO A 409 0.62 -28.06 11.68
N PRO A 410 0.34 -29.06 10.82
CA PRO A 410 1.30 -29.50 9.80
C PRO A 410 1.67 -28.34 8.86
N LEU A 411 2.87 -28.42 8.32
CA LEU A 411 3.46 -27.34 7.52
C LEU A 411 2.72 -27.18 6.18
N ASP A 412 2.12 -26.00 5.97
CA ASP A 412 1.52 -25.64 4.68
C ASP A 412 2.59 -25.13 3.69
N LEU A 413 3.15 -26.06 2.92
CA LEU A 413 4.12 -25.76 1.86
C LEU A 413 3.54 -24.91 0.74
N GLY A 414 2.23 -25.00 0.47
CA GLY A 414 1.54 -24.18 -0.53
C GLY A 414 1.52 -22.71 -0.12
N TYR A 415 1.18 -22.44 1.13
CA TYR A 415 1.26 -21.10 1.70
C TYR A 415 2.71 -20.58 1.72
N LEU A 416 3.68 -21.37 2.19
CA LEU A 416 5.09 -20.95 2.21
C LEU A 416 5.64 -20.67 0.80
N ALA A 417 5.25 -21.46 -0.20
CA ALA A 417 5.59 -21.18 -1.59
C ALA A 417 4.99 -19.85 -2.08
N SER A 418 3.75 -19.53 -1.69
CA SER A 418 3.09 -18.27 -2.06
C SER A 418 3.76 -17.02 -1.48
N LEU A 419 4.57 -17.17 -0.42
CA LEU A 419 5.34 -16.09 0.19
C LEU A 419 6.60 -15.71 -0.60
N GLY A 420 7.02 -16.54 -1.57
CA GLY A 420 8.18 -16.27 -2.39
C GLY A 420 9.48 -16.18 -1.57
N GLY A 421 10.29 -15.14 -1.83
CA GLY A 421 11.57 -14.93 -1.17
C GLY A 421 11.50 -14.81 0.36
N SER A 422 10.35 -14.41 0.90
CA SER A 422 10.14 -14.27 2.34
C SER A 422 10.24 -15.61 3.08
N ALA A 423 9.92 -16.73 2.45
CA ALA A 423 9.99 -18.07 3.05
C ALA A 423 11.36 -18.76 2.89
N LEU A 424 12.26 -18.21 2.07
CA LEU A 424 13.50 -18.89 1.68
C LEU A 424 14.41 -19.23 2.88
N VAL A 425 14.71 -18.24 3.72
CA VAL A 425 15.58 -18.42 4.89
C VAL A 425 14.93 -19.32 5.97
N PRO A 426 13.64 -19.13 6.33
CA PRO A 426 12.94 -20.05 7.23
C PRO A 426 12.93 -21.51 6.74
N LEU A 427 12.62 -21.75 5.46
CA LEU A 427 12.63 -23.09 4.88
C LEU A 427 14.01 -23.74 4.90
N THR A 428 15.06 -22.96 4.60
CA THR A 428 16.45 -23.44 4.66
C THR A 428 16.85 -23.80 6.10
N THR A 429 16.41 -22.99 7.07
CA THR A 429 16.66 -23.25 8.49
C THR A 429 15.93 -24.50 8.97
N LEU A 430 14.69 -24.72 8.52
CA LEU A 430 13.91 -25.91 8.83
C LEU A 430 14.54 -27.18 8.23
N GLU A 431 14.96 -27.12 6.96
CA GLU A 431 15.65 -28.22 6.29
C GLU A 431 16.89 -28.68 7.06
N ASN A 432 17.64 -27.74 7.66
CA ASN A 432 18.82 -28.04 8.49
C ASN A 432 18.50 -28.78 9.79
N ARG A 433 17.27 -28.70 10.29
CA ARG A 433 16.84 -29.33 11.55
C ARG A 433 16.20 -30.71 11.32
N LEU A 434 15.77 -30.99 10.09
CA LEU A 434 15.03 -32.20 9.78
C LEU A 434 15.97 -33.35 9.35
N PRO A 435 15.74 -34.58 9.83
CA PRO A 435 16.39 -35.76 9.30
C PRO A 435 16.01 -36.00 7.83
N SER A 436 16.75 -36.87 7.15
CA SER A 436 16.50 -37.23 5.74
C SER A 436 15.19 -38.03 5.59
N THR A 437 14.07 -37.31 5.49
CA THR A 437 12.71 -37.87 5.34
C THR A 437 12.06 -37.43 4.02
N PRO A 438 10.98 -38.09 3.56
CA PRO A 438 10.20 -37.63 2.40
C PRO A 438 9.67 -36.19 2.57
N GLN A 439 9.35 -35.78 3.80
CA GLN A 439 8.93 -34.40 4.10
C GLN A 439 10.08 -33.40 3.87
N ARG A 440 11.31 -33.76 4.26
CA ARG A 440 12.49 -32.96 3.94
C ARG A 440 12.65 -32.80 2.43
N ALA A 441 12.44 -33.85 1.64
CA ALA A 441 12.52 -33.76 0.18
C ALA A 441 11.52 -32.75 -0.41
N ALA A 442 10.28 -32.71 0.10
CA ALA A 442 9.27 -31.72 -0.32
C ALA A 442 9.66 -30.27 0.06
N ILE A 443 10.24 -30.07 1.25
CA ILE A 443 10.79 -28.79 1.70
C ILE A 443 11.96 -28.36 0.80
N THR A 444 12.90 -29.27 0.52
CA THR A 444 14.05 -29.03 -0.36
C THR A 444 13.59 -28.65 -1.77
N ALA A 445 12.63 -29.37 -2.34
CA ALA A 445 12.08 -29.06 -3.67
C ALA A 445 11.46 -27.65 -3.71
N THR A 446 10.69 -27.29 -2.68
CA THR A 446 10.09 -25.96 -2.55
C THR A 446 11.17 -24.87 -2.42
N ARG A 447 12.17 -25.09 -1.55
CA ARG A 447 13.31 -24.17 -1.37
C ARG A 447 14.09 -23.97 -2.67
N LEU A 448 14.39 -25.04 -3.41
CA LEU A 448 15.12 -24.98 -4.67
C LEU A 448 14.35 -24.18 -5.72
N ARG A 449 13.03 -24.41 -5.86
CA ARG A 449 12.17 -23.60 -6.75
C ARG A 449 12.22 -22.12 -6.38
N LEU A 450 12.02 -21.79 -5.10
CA LEU A 450 12.10 -20.41 -4.61
C LEU A 450 13.47 -19.77 -4.84
N THR A 451 14.55 -20.54 -4.66
CA THR A 451 15.93 -20.08 -4.91
C THR A 451 16.13 -19.76 -6.39
N ALA A 452 15.67 -20.63 -7.28
CA ALA A 452 15.77 -20.43 -8.73
C ALA A 452 14.92 -19.22 -9.18
N ASP A 453 13.70 -19.09 -8.66
CA ASP A 453 12.82 -17.96 -8.95
C ASP A 453 13.44 -16.64 -8.49
N LEU A 454 14.02 -16.60 -7.28
CA LEU A 454 14.72 -15.41 -6.80
C LEU A 454 15.96 -15.09 -7.62
N HIS A 455 16.76 -16.10 -8.02
CA HIS A 455 17.90 -15.87 -8.90
C HIS A 455 17.46 -15.23 -10.22
N ARG A 456 16.40 -15.73 -10.86
CA ARG A 456 15.85 -15.13 -12.10
C ARG A 456 15.38 -13.69 -11.90
N LYS A 457 14.77 -13.35 -10.75
CA LYS A 457 14.40 -11.97 -10.44
C LYS A 457 15.61 -11.06 -10.18
N GLN A 458 16.73 -11.63 -9.75
CA GLN A 458 17.96 -10.90 -9.43
C GLN A 458 18.94 -10.82 -10.61
N THR A 459 18.66 -11.43 -11.76
CA THR A 459 19.50 -11.28 -12.97
C THR A 459 19.25 -9.97 -13.71
N ASP A 460 17.99 -9.49 -13.75
CA ASP A 460 17.67 -8.17 -14.31
C ASP A 460 17.78 -7.10 -13.23
N TRP A 461 18.54 -6.04 -13.52
CA TRP A 461 18.71 -4.91 -12.62
C TRP A 461 17.39 -4.19 -12.32
N ARG A 462 16.37 -4.28 -13.18
CA ARG A 462 15.06 -3.62 -12.97
C ARG A 462 14.24 -4.27 -11.87
N THR A 463 14.23 -5.59 -11.84
CA THR A 463 13.51 -6.41 -10.84
C THR A 463 14.33 -6.66 -9.58
N TRP A 464 15.61 -6.25 -9.59
CA TRP A 464 16.54 -6.50 -8.51
C TRP A 464 16.12 -5.84 -7.18
N SER A 465 16.38 -6.47 -6.04
CA SER A 465 16.20 -5.86 -4.71
C SER A 465 17.32 -6.23 -3.73
N TRP A 466 17.68 -5.31 -2.83
CA TRP A 466 18.68 -5.57 -1.79
C TRP A 466 18.24 -6.68 -0.85
N ARG A 467 16.96 -6.67 -0.45
CA ARG A 467 16.43 -7.65 0.50
C ARG A 467 16.50 -9.08 -0.03
N ASP A 468 16.13 -9.30 -1.28
CA ASP A 468 16.19 -10.63 -1.89
C ASP A 468 17.64 -11.08 -2.13
N LYS A 469 18.58 -10.14 -2.33
CA LYS A 469 20.00 -10.49 -2.44
C LYS A 469 20.54 -10.98 -1.10
N ARG A 470 20.20 -10.30 0.00
CA ARG A 470 20.57 -10.75 1.35
C ARG A 470 19.99 -12.13 1.65
N ARG A 471 18.72 -12.37 1.32
CA ARG A 471 18.09 -13.70 1.50
C ARG A 471 18.79 -14.82 0.75
N LEU A 472 19.18 -14.57 -0.50
CA LEU A 472 19.93 -15.55 -1.28
C LEU A 472 21.28 -15.87 -0.63
N ASN A 473 22.01 -14.84 -0.19
CA ASN A 473 23.28 -15.00 0.49
C ASN A 473 23.12 -15.76 1.83
N ASP A 474 22.11 -15.41 2.63
CA ASP A 474 21.81 -16.05 3.92
C ASP A 474 21.43 -17.53 3.72
N ALA A 475 20.57 -17.82 2.74
CA ALA A 475 20.18 -19.18 2.40
C ALA A 475 21.38 -20.00 1.87
N GLN A 476 22.26 -19.39 1.08
CA GLN A 476 23.49 -20.05 0.61
C GLN A 476 24.45 -20.35 1.76
N ALA A 477 24.62 -19.42 2.71
CA ALA A 477 25.44 -19.62 3.91
C ALA A 477 24.88 -20.71 4.84
N LEU A 478 23.55 -20.83 4.93
CA LEU A 478 22.90 -21.91 5.67
C LEU A 478 23.00 -23.26 4.95
N ALA A 479 22.93 -23.26 3.62
CA ALA A 479 23.02 -24.47 2.81
C ALA A 479 24.46 -24.99 2.67
N SER A 480 25.48 -24.14 2.72
CA SER A 480 26.88 -24.59 2.72
C SER A 480 27.23 -25.36 3.99
N ARG A 481 26.62 -25.02 5.13
CA ARG A 481 26.75 -25.79 6.39
C ARG A 481 26.22 -27.22 6.27
N LEU A 482 25.22 -27.48 5.41
CA LEU A 482 24.73 -28.83 5.12
C LEU A 482 25.74 -29.69 4.36
N ARG A 483 26.65 -29.07 3.59
CA ARG A 483 27.64 -29.77 2.77
C ARG A 483 28.91 -30.13 3.53
N LEU A 484 29.12 -29.57 4.73
CA LEU A 484 30.20 -30.00 5.61
C LEU A 484 29.74 -31.28 6.33
N PRO A 485 30.35 -32.44 6.07
CA PRO A 485 30.04 -33.63 6.84
C PRO A 485 30.52 -33.37 8.27
N VAL A 486 29.61 -33.44 9.25
CA VAL A 486 30.00 -33.65 10.66
C VAL A 486 30.52 -35.09 10.75
N GLN A 487 31.75 -35.31 10.26
CA GLN A 487 32.56 -36.43 10.70
C GLN A 487 33.15 -36.02 12.05
N ALA A 488 32.44 -36.37 13.13
CA ALA A 488 33.13 -36.55 14.40
C ALA A 488 34.13 -37.71 14.19
N PRO A 489 35.42 -37.57 14.57
CA PRO A 489 36.33 -38.71 14.55
C PRO A 489 35.80 -39.73 15.53
N VAL A 490 35.38 -40.90 15.05
CA VAL A 490 35.19 -42.08 15.90
C VAL A 490 36.60 -42.49 16.33
N PRO A 491 36.93 -42.52 17.64
CA PRO A 491 38.19 -43.09 18.08
C PRO A 491 38.10 -44.61 17.87
N LEU A 492 38.81 -45.12 16.87
CA LEU A 492 39.10 -46.55 16.76
C LEU A 492 40.26 -46.87 17.71
N THR A 493 39.95 -47.25 18.95
CA THR A 493 40.90 -48.01 19.79
C THR A 493 40.16 -49.11 20.52
N GLY A 494 40.13 -50.26 19.89
CA GLY A 494 39.58 -51.51 20.41
C GLY A 494 40.03 -52.65 19.53
N ALA A 495 41.34 -52.92 19.49
CA ALA A 495 41.89 -54.15 18.91
C ALA A 495 42.97 -54.67 19.86
N SER A 496 42.53 -55.59 20.71
CA SER A 496 43.32 -56.59 21.41
C SER A 496 44.32 -57.28 20.47
N GLN A 497 45.59 -57.32 20.87
CA GLN A 497 46.56 -58.27 20.32
C GLN A 497 46.48 -59.61 21.09
N PRO A 498 46.53 -60.77 20.40
CA PRO A 498 46.83 -62.05 21.04
C PRO A 498 48.34 -62.36 21.01
N GLY A 499 48.84 -62.85 22.14
CA GLY A 499 50.01 -63.73 22.33
C GLY A 499 51.28 -63.57 21.49
N THR A 500 52.39 -63.25 22.15
CA THR A 500 53.51 -64.17 22.47
C THR A 500 54.31 -63.61 23.63
#